data_AF-A0A357CYF0-F1
#
_entry.id   AF-A0A357CYF0-F1
#
_cell.length_a   1.000
_cell.length_b   1.000
_cell.length_c   1.000
_cell.angle_alpha   90.00
_cell.angle_beta   90.00
_cell.angle_gamma   90.00
#
_symmetry.space_group_name_H-M   'P 1'
#
loop_
_entity.id
_entity.type
_entity.pdbx_description
1 polymer ?
#
loop_
_entity_poly.entity_id
_entity_poly.type
_entity_poly.pdbx_seq_one_letter_code
_entity_poly.pdbx_strand_id
1 'polypeptide(L)' 'MFYGFPDDKYILYMNIVESKNIGNIDVATKVLVQIQNTDNDISFNEKIIKQCEKRNFYDAFEIGTIWLERELKK' A
#
# COMPACT_ATOMS: atom_id res chain seq x y z
N MET A 1 4.16 2.03 -5.89
CA MET A 1 4.57 0.62 -6.01
C MET A 1 3.35 -0.25 -5.82
N PHE A 2 3.18 -1.26 -6.66
CA PHE A 2 2.17 -2.30 -6.51
C PHE A 2 2.87 -3.60 -6.10
N TYR A 3 2.29 -4.33 -5.17
CA TYR A 3 2.79 -5.62 -4.69
C TYR A 3 1.64 -6.62 -4.62
N GLY A 4 1.82 -7.78 -5.24
CA GLY A 4 0.78 -8.82 -5.39
C GLY A 4 0.59 -9.25 -6.86
N PHE A 5 -0.26 -10.24 -7.08
CA PHE A 5 -0.62 -10.68 -8.43
C PHE A 5 -1.94 -10.02 -8.87
N PRO A 6 -2.07 -9.57 -10.12
CA PRO A 6 -3.32 -9.00 -10.63
C PRO A 6 -4.49 -9.99 -10.66
N ASP A 7 -4.18 -11.29 -10.68
CA ASP A 7 -5.16 -12.38 -10.67
C ASP A 7 -5.77 -12.59 -9.28
N ASP A 8 -5.08 -12.14 -8.23
CA ASP A 8 -5.61 -12.16 -6.87
C ASP A 8 -6.68 -11.08 -6.69
N LYS A 9 -7.65 -11.34 -5.81
CA LYS A 9 -8.76 -10.42 -5.51
C LYS A 9 -8.30 -9.07 -4.92
N TYR A 10 -7.13 -9.05 -4.28
CA TYR A 10 -6.61 -7.87 -3.60
C TYR A 10 -5.13 -7.66 -3.92
N ILE A 11 -4.72 -6.40 -4.00
CA ILE A 11 -3.33 -5.99 -4.18
C ILE A 11 -2.93 -4.95 -3.13
N LEU A 12 -1.65 -4.92 -2.78
CA LEU A 12 -1.04 -3.88 -1.96
C LEU A 12 -0.53 -2.74 -2.85
N TYR A 13 -1.08 -1.55 -2.66
CA TYR A 13 -0.58 -0.32 -3.25
C TYR A 13 0.12 0.54 -2.20
N MET A 14 1.33 0.99 -2.52
CA MET A 14 2.10 1.92 -1.67
C MET A 14 2.59 3.13 -2.48
N ASN A 15 2.46 4.32 -1.90
CA ASN A 15 2.92 5.56 -2.51
C ASN A 15 3.69 6.40 -1.49
N ILE A 16 4.88 6.89 -1.86
CA ILE A 16 5.63 7.82 -1.01
C ILE A 16 5.06 9.22 -1.27
N VAL A 17 4.35 9.74 -0.26
CA VAL A 17 3.70 11.06 -0.32
C VAL A 17 4.68 12.16 0.03
N GLU A 18 5.58 11.88 0.98
CA GLU A 18 6.60 12.83 1.42
C GLU A 18 7.91 12.10 1.71
N SER A 19 9.00 12.71 1.30
CA SER A 19 10.36 12.29 1.62
C SER A 19 11.17 13.48 2.07
N LYS A 20 12.07 13.23 3.01
CA LYS A 20 13.03 14.20 3.51
C LYS A 20 14.43 13.76 3.13
N ASN A 21 15.19 14.69 2.57
CA ASN A 21 16.60 14.49 2.32
C ASN A 21 17.39 14.63 3.64
N ILE A 22 18.10 13.57 4.03
CA ILE A 22 18.99 13.57 5.19
C ILE A 22 20.39 13.23 4.67
N GLY A 23 21.21 14.27 4.47
CA GLY A 23 22.56 14.15 3.93
C GLY A 23 22.55 13.84 2.44
N ASN A 24 22.83 12.58 2.09
CA ASN A 24 22.88 12.12 0.68
C ASN A 24 21.81 11.03 0.40
N ILE A 25 20.83 10.89 1.29
CA ILE A 25 19.81 9.84 1.23
C ILE A 25 18.42 10.48 1.36
N ASP A 26 17.51 10.11 0.46
CA ASP A 26 16.09 10.47 0.57
C ASP A 26 15.35 9.44 1.43
N VAL A 27 14.87 9.90 2.59
CA VAL A 27 14.15 9.07 3.55
C VAL A 27 12.66 9.40 3.45
N ALA A 28 11.82 8.41 3.13
CA ALA A 28 10.38 8.58 3.13
C ALA A 28 9.88 8.93 4.55
N THR A 29 9.22 10.07 4.71
CA THR A 29 8.61 10.54 5.96
C THR A 29 7.11 10.31 5.99
N LYS A 30 6.49 10.08 4.83
CA LYS A 30 5.09 9.76 4.70
C LYS A 30 4.85 8.79 3.55
N VAL A 31 4.35 7.60 3.87
CA VAL A 31 4.00 6.55 2.91
C VAL A 31 2.52 6.20 3.06
N LEU A 32 1.77 6.38 1.99
CA LEU A 32 0.39 5.91 1.86
C LEU A 32 0.41 4.41 1.54
N VAL A 33 -0.37 3.65 2.30
CA VAL A 33 -0.54 2.21 2.14
C VAL A 33 -2.02 1.93 1.91
N GLN A 34 -2.34 1.20 0.85
CA GLN A 34 -3.71 0.86 0.48
C GLN A 34 -3.81 -0.62 0.10
N ILE A 35 -4.87 -1.29 0.54
CA ILE A 35 -5.31 -2.56 -0.03
C ILE A 35 -6.42 -2.23 -1.02
N GLN A 36 -6.19 -2.59 -2.28
CA GLN A 36 -7.11 -2.32 -3.37
C GLN A 36 -7.67 -3.63 -3.93
N ASN A 37 -8.96 -3.64 -4.24
CA ASN A 37 -9.60 -4.70 -5.01
C ASN A 37 -9.17 -4.59 -6.49
N THR A 38 -8.84 -5.71 -7.10
CA THR A 38 -8.41 -5.80 -8.51
C THR A 38 -9.57 -5.80 -9.50
N ASP A 39 -10.80 -5.96 -9.04
CA ASP A 39 -12.00 -5.95 -9.86
C ASP A 39 -12.10 -4.64 -10.67
N ASN A 40 -12.30 -4.78 -11.99
CA ASN A 40 -12.33 -3.67 -12.92
C ASN A 40 -13.68 -2.98 -12.99
N ASP A 41 -14.75 -3.63 -12.54
CA ASP A 41 -16.12 -3.12 -12.56
C ASP A 41 -16.43 -2.18 -11.39
N ILE A 42 -15.55 -2.12 -10.39
CA ILE A 42 -15.73 -1.30 -9.18
C ILE A 42 -15.15 0.10 -9.36
N SER A 43 -15.85 1.13 -8.87
CA SER A 43 -15.34 2.51 -8.89
C SER A 43 -14.07 2.66 -8.05
N PHE A 44 -13.13 3.53 -8.45
CA PHE A 44 -11.82 3.67 -7.79
C PHE A 44 -11.90 3.86 -6.26
N ASN A 45 -12.88 4.63 -5.78
CA ASN A 45 -13.08 4.83 -4.34
C ASN A 45 -13.55 3.56 -3.62
N GLU A 46 -14.33 2.73 -4.29
CA GLU A 46 -14.84 1.46 -3.75
C GLU A 46 -13.80 0.35 -3.85
N LYS A 47 -12.79 0.47 -4.71
CA LYS A 47 -11.65 -0.46 -4.76
C LYS A 47 -10.81 -0.40 -3.49
N ILE A 48 -10.76 0.74 -2.80
CA ILE A 48 -9.93 0.90 -1.60
C ILE A 48 -10.65 0.26 -0.40
N ILE A 49 -10.26 -0.95 -0.05
CA ILE A 49 -10.81 -1.69 1.09
C ILE A 49 -10.24 -1.16 2.41
N LYS A 50 -8.97 -0.77 2.38
CA LYS A 50 -8.27 -0.31 3.58
C LYS A 50 -7.15 0.65 3.21
N GLN A 51 -6.96 1.69 4.01
CA GLN A 51 -5.85 2.62 3.83
C GLN A 51 -5.28 3.11 5.15
N CYS A 52 -3.97 3.43 5.15
CA CYS A 52 -3.33 4.18 6.23
C CYS A 52 -2.10 4.93 5.74
N GLU A 53 -1.60 5.81 6.60
CA GLU A 53 -0.34 6.51 6.39
C GLU A 53 0.69 6.05 7.42
N LYS A 54 1.94 5.87 6.99
CA LYS A 54 3.07 5.50 7.84
C LYS A 54 4.23 6.46 7.67
N ARG A 55 5.05 6.56 8.72
CA ARG A 55 6.13 7.55 8.82
C ARG A 55 7.43 7.13 8.14
N ASN A 56 7.53 5.88 7.73
CA ASN A 56 8.66 5.34 6.99
C ASN A 56 8.19 4.19 6.09
N PHE A 57 9.06 3.79 5.17
CA PHE A 57 8.73 2.75 4.17
C PHE A 57 8.65 1.35 4.77
N TYR A 58 9.48 1.02 5.77
CA TYR A 58 9.52 -0.32 6.35
C TYR A 58 8.24 -0.65 7.14
N ASP A 59 7.78 0.28 7.97
CA ASP A 59 6.52 0.15 8.72
C ASP A 59 5.32 0.08 7.77
N ALA A 60 5.38 0.82 6.65
CA ALA A 60 4.38 0.77 5.58
C ALA A 60 4.32 -0.61 4.91
N PHE A 61 5.50 -1.17 4.62
CA PHE A 61 5.59 -2.47 3.98
C PHE A 61 5.12 -3.59 4.91
N GLU A 62 5.59 -3.64 6.16
CA GLU A 62 5.21 -4.66 7.14
C GLU A 62 3.69 -4.70 7.37
N ILE A 63 3.07 -3.53 7.62
CA ILE A 63 1.62 -3.51 7.84
C ILE A 63 0.85 -3.88 6.56
N GLY A 64 1.36 -3.44 5.41
CA GLY A 64 0.76 -3.68 4.11
C GLY A 64 0.71 -5.17 3.75
N THR A 65 1.83 -5.89 3.95
CA THR A 65 1.90 -7.33 3.68
C THR A 65 0.99 -8.12 4.63
N ILE A 66 0.97 -7.78 5.93
CA ILE A 66 0.08 -8.42 6.91
C ILE A 66 -1.39 -8.22 6.52
N TRP A 67 -1.78 -7.03 6.05
CA TRP A 67 -3.14 -6.78 5.61
C TRP A 67 -3.48 -7.53 4.33
N LEU A 68 -2.60 -7.51 3.35
CA LEU A 68 -2.78 -8.24 2.10
C LEU A 68 -2.99 -9.73 2.36
N GLU A 69 -2.11 -10.36 3.14
CA GLU A 69 -2.23 -11.78 3.47
C GLU A 69 -3.53 -12.13 4.20
N ARG A 70 -4.02 -11.23 5.07
CA ARG A 70 -5.29 -11.43 5.77
C ARG A 70 -6.49 -11.32 4.86
N GLU A 71 -6.49 -10.36 3.93
CA GLU A 71 -7.59 -10.21 2.98
C GLU A 71 -7.59 -11.32 1.92
N LEU A 72 -6.43 -11.82 1.49
CA LEU A 72 -6.34 -12.97 0.57
C LEU A 72 -6.74 -14.30 1.21
N LYS A 73 -6.64 -14.41 2.54
CA LYS A 73 -7.09 -15.60 3.29
C LYS A 73 -8.59 -15.60 3.62
N LYS A 74 -9.31 -14.51 3.36
CA LYS A 74 -10.76 -14.43 3.54
C LYS A 74 -11.49 -14.98 2.32
#